data_AF-A0A965LUC2-F1
#
_entry.id   AF-A0A965LUC2-F1
#
_cell.length_a   1.000
_cell.length_b   1.000
_cell.length_c   1.000
_cell.angle_alpha   90.00
_cell.angle_beta   90.00
_cell.angle_gamma   90.00
#
_symmetry.space_group_name_H-M   'P 1'
#
loop_
_entity.id
_entity.type
_entity.pdbx_description
1 polymer ?
#
loop_
_entity_poly.entity_id
_entity_poly.type
_entity_poly.pdbx_seq_one_letter_code
_entity_poly.pdbx_strand_id
1 'polypeptide(L)'
;MEKYKYLSEVEGQLNLVKTIETFKSHLNTNRTGDVVFVNGKPEELKGNEENTKMFNDFLRALLYEQKYPLSDSDTPLGIGKVTNFVKTAINKVTGREIFKPEENPSATSLVKTMDAANRAFQLKALGLEFVSGAVNAFGSNIQIATQAGTYFNAREVGANELKLVGNKFKNDEERDMFLQLVDTFLPLKDDPNYEKLKAAGLTRLTRSSFSDFLMVFMREPEQHMEKSIFLTLLDNMMVENGKIVSINEFVKNKYKDRYASAAKYREVAPKIKQEIEELKKTRSISATKKLEDGKLVIPGLDLTNNTEIQRLTNLTRRISRNATGGLSDSDVNRMSMNVWTRSMMVFKNWIPKLVDTRFGEFRKVSDDFSVEIDEKGQTTGEKYDIGRIRLWAYVVGTSLRDMNSNIYNILSLNDKGLAVLDKMYEDFSNTYEKRTGKPLEMDRDQFIDLIRTNLRNQMKEFAIGLSLLGAMMALGFVAPDDDDDKADKNFHRYAQRVVDRFISELSFFYNPVEFQKILSGSAFPALGIFSDASRFGSHFIMETTGVDTSNPDLTMDEVRKKAQPVKNLAKMFPVTKSAITYMAILDSEFAKEYDVTIQKETRR
;
A
#
# COMPACT_ATOMS: atom_id res chain seq x y z
N MET A 1 -13.59 -2.60 26.19
CA MET A 1 -13.16 -2.67 27.61
C MET A 1 -12.48 -3.99 27.97
N GLU A 2 -12.58 -5.07 27.17
CA GLU A 2 -11.87 -6.33 27.46
C GLU A 2 -10.37 -6.37 27.06
N LYS A 3 -9.89 -5.43 26.23
CA LYS A 3 -8.48 -5.34 25.76
C LYS A 3 -7.46 -5.37 26.92
N TYR A 4 -7.82 -4.83 28.08
CA TYR A 4 -6.92 -4.71 29.23
C TYR A 4 -7.02 -5.87 30.24
N LYS A 5 -8.06 -6.71 30.17
CA LYS A 5 -8.31 -7.76 31.17
C LYS A 5 -7.28 -8.90 31.10
N TYR A 6 -6.74 -9.17 29.91
CA TYR A 6 -5.75 -10.23 29.66
C TYR A 6 -4.35 -9.69 29.36
N LEU A 7 -4.14 -8.37 29.48
CA LEU A 7 -2.90 -7.73 29.04
C LEU A 7 -1.67 -8.23 29.81
N SER A 8 -1.81 -8.50 31.11
CA SER A 8 -0.73 -9.03 31.94
C SER A 8 -0.34 -10.48 31.60
N GLU A 9 -1.31 -11.31 31.20
CA GLU A 9 -1.05 -12.69 30.76
C GLU A 9 -0.33 -12.70 29.40
N VAL A 10 -0.79 -11.84 28.48
CA VAL A 10 -0.14 -11.62 27.18
C VAL A 10 1.28 -11.07 27.36
N GLU A 11 1.48 -10.10 28.26
CA GLU A 11 2.80 -9.53 28.57
C GLU A 11 3.76 -10.59 29.13
N GLY A 12 3.28 -11.45 30.03
CA GLY A 12 4.07 -12.56 30.57
C GLY A 12 4.53 -13.54 29.48
N GLN A 13 3.63 -13.92 28.57
CA GLN A 13 3.96 -14.79 27.43
C GLN A 13 4.97 -14.13 26.48
N LEU A 14 4.79 -12.85 26.16
CA LEU A 14 5.70 -12.11 25.28
C LEU A 14 7.10 -11.93 25.91
N ASN A 15 7.17 -11.70 27.22
CA ASN A 15 8.44 -11.65 27.94
C ASN A 15 9.15 -13.01 27.93
N LEU A 16 8.42 -14.12 28.04
CA LEU A 16 9.00 -15.45 27.88
C LEU A 16 9.59 -15.64 26.48
N VAL A 17 8.87 -15.24 25.42
CA VAL A 17 9.39 -15.28 24.04
C VAL A 17 10.66 -14.44 23.89
N LYS A 18 10.69 -13.24 24.48
CA LYS A 18 11.88 -12.38 24.50
C LYS A 18 13.07 -13.05 25.18
N THR A 19 12.85 -13.71 26.32
CA THR A 19 13.90 -14.46 27.04
C THR A 19 14.42 -15.61 26.19
N ILE A 20 13.52 -16.39 25.56
CA ILE A 20 13.90 -17.48 24.66
C ILE A 20 14.76 -16.95 23.52
N GLU A 21 14.34 -15.87 22.85
CA GLU A 21 15.09 -15.28 21.74
C GLU A 21 16.46 -14.78 22.21
N THR A 22 16.56 -14.16 23.38
CA THR A 22 17.83 -13.66 23.95
C THR A 22 18.89 -14.75 24.05
N PHE A 23 18.48 -15.95 24.49
CA PHE A 23 19.38 -17.08 24.69
C PHE A 23 19.54 -17.99 23.47
N LYS A 24 18.76 -17.76 22.41
CA LYS A 24 18.81 -18.53 21.18
C LYS A 24 20.15 -18.31 20.47
N SER A 25 20.73 -19.39 19.94
CA SER A 25 21.86 -19.28 19.01
C SER A 25 21.40 -18.76 17.65
N HIS A 26 22.29 -18.09 16.92
CA HIS A 26 22.03 -17.63 15.55
C HIS A 26 23.15 -18.07 14.61
N LEU A 27 22.86 -18.10 13.31
CA LEU A 27 23.85 -18.42 12.28
C LEU A 27 24.77 -17.21 12.06
N ASN A 28 26.08 -17.45 12.02
CA ASN A 28 27.04 -16.43 11.62
C ASN A 28 26.87 -16.11 10.13
N THR A 29 26.75 -14.83 9.79
CA THR A 29 26.61 -14.37 8.40
C THR A 29 27.72 -13.41 8.04
N ASN A 30 28.20 -13.48 6.80
CA ASN A 30 29.18 -12.53 6.28
C ASN A 30 28.53 -11.16 5.93
N ARG A 31 29.32 -10.23 5.38
CA ARG A 31 28.84 -8.89 4.97
C ARG A 31 27.76 -8.89 3.88
N THR A 32 27.62 -9.98 3.12
CA THR A 32 26.58 -10.15 2.10
C THR A 32 25.34 -10.88 2.62
N GLY A 33 25.35 -11.30 3.89
CA GLY A 33 24.27 -12.04 4.54
C GLY A 33 24.30 -13.54 4.29
N ASP A 34 25.34 -14.08 3.64
CA ASP A 34 25.47 -15.52 3.45
C ASP A 34 26.03 -16.19 4.71
N VAL A 35 25.57 -17.41 4.98
CA VAL A 35 26.00 -18.20 6.14
C VAL A 35 27.47 -18.55 6.02
N VAL A 36 28.21 -18.35 7.11
CA VAL A 36 29.62 -18.76 7.22
C VAL A 36 29.65 -20.25 7.53
N PHE A 37 30.39 -21.02 6.72
CA PHE A 37 30.60 -22.44 6.93
C PHE A 37 32.00 -22.70 7.47
N VAL A 38 32.08 -23.45 8.58
CA VAL A 38 33.33 -23.91 9.19
C VAL A 38 33.28 -25.44 9.22
N ASN A 39 34.29 -26.11 8.64
CA ASN A 39 34.34 -27.57 8.53
C ASN A 39 33.10 -28.21 7.87
N GLY A 40 32.53 -27.55 6.86
CA GLY A 40 31.36 -28.04 6.12
C GLY A 40 30.03 -27.93 6.87
N LYS A 41 29.99 -27.22 8.01
CA LYS A 41 28.76 -26.93 8.76
C LYS A 41 28.57 -25.43 8.96
N PRO A 42 27.32 -24.92 8.98
CA PRO A 42 27.03 -23.55 9.38
C PRO A 42 27.63 -23.24 10.75
N GLU A 43 28.32 -22.10 10.87
CA GLU A 43 28.83 -21.61 12.14
C GLU A 43 27.69 -21.00 12.95
N GLU A 44 27.49 -21.47 14.19
CA GLU A 44 26.50 -20.94 15.13
C GLU A 44 27.18 -20.13 16.24
N LEU A 45 26.65 -18.93 16.49
CA LEU A 45 27.07 -18.05 17.57
C LEU A 45 26.00 -17.99 18.66
N LYS A 46 26.43 -17.76 19.91
CA LYS A 46 25.53 -17.70 21.07
C LYS A 46 24.92 -16.29 21.22
N GLY A 47 23.67 -16.28 21.68
CA GLY A 47 22.92 -15.06 21.97
C GLY A 47 22.28 -14.46 20.73
N ASN A 48 21.26 -13.62 20.92
CA ASN A 48 20.56 -12.97 19.81
C ASN A 48 20.11 -11.54 20.14
N GLU A 49 21.07 -10.68 20.49
CA GLU A 49 20.81 -9.34 20.99
C GLU A 49 20.06 -8.46 19.97
N GLU A 50 20.40 -8.56 18.68
CA GLU A 50 19.76 -7.75 17.63
C GLU A 50 18.28 -8.11 17.45
N ASN A 51 17.94 -9.40 17.34
CA ASN A 51 16.54 -9.82 17.25
C ASN A 51 15.77 -9.50 18.54
N THR A 52 16.42 -9.65 19.69
CA THR A 52 15.83 -9.31 21.00
C THR A 52 15.49 -7.83 21.09
N LYS A 53 16.39 -6.95 20.63
CA LYS A 53 16.13 -5.52 20.55
C LYS A 53 14.98 -5.21 19.61
N MET A 54 14.97 -5.83 18.43
CA MET A 54 13.88 -5.65 17.46
C MET A 54 12.54 -6.09 18.04
N PHE A 55 12.46 -7.27 18.67
CA PHE A 55 11.27 -7.77 19.36
C PHE A 55 10.78 -6.80 20.43
N ASN A 56 11.69 -6.23 21.21
CA ASN A 56 11.36 -5.26 22.25
C ASN A 56 10.77 -3.96 21.67
N ASP A 57 11.30 -3.46 20.55
CA ASP A 57 10.74 -2.28 19.88
C ASP A 57 9.32 -2.55 19.36
N PHE A 58 9.06 -3.74 18.82
CA PHE A 58 7.70 -4.18 18.44
C PHE A 58 6.76 -4.27 19.63
N LEU A 59 7.21 -4.83 20.75
CA LEU A 59 6.41 -4.91 21.98
C LEU A 59 6.04 -3.52 22.49
N ARG A 60 6.99 -2.57 22.48
CA ARG A 60 6.73 -1.17 22.84
C ARG A 60 5.68 -0.51 21.94
N ALA A 61 5.75 -0.76 20.63
CA ALA A 61 4.81 -0.19 19.69
C ALA A 61 3.41 -0.82 19.77
N LEU A 62 3.31 -2.14 19.85
CA LEU A 62 2.04 -2.88 19.77
C LEU A 62 1.31 -2.95 21.12
N LEU A 63 2.04 -3.23 22.21
CA LEU A 63 1.45 -3.46 23.53
C LEU A 63 1.32 -2.16 24.33
N TYR A 64 2.36 -1.32 24.30
CA TYR A 64 2.40 -0.06 25.05
C TYR A 64 1.99 1.16 24.23
N GLU A 65 1.60 0.96 22.96
CA GLU A 65 1.16 2.02 22.03
C GLU A 65 2.18 3.16 21.89
N GLN A 66 3.45 2.88 22.16
CA GLN A 66 4.53 3.83 21.95
C GLN A 66 4.77 3.93 20.45
N LYS A 67 4.21 4.96 19.80
CA LYS A 67 4.22 5.10 18.33
C LYS A 67 5.63 5.15 17.72
N TYR A 68 6.58 5.78 18.41
CA TYR A 68 7.91 6.04 17.85
C TYR A 68 9.07 5.55 18.74
N PRO A 69 9.20 4.24 19.01
CA PRO A 69 10.23 3.70 19.88
C PRO A 69 11.65 3.86 19.29
N LEU A 70 11.77 4.15 18.00
CA LEU A 70 13.05 4.47 17.34
C LEU A 70 13.37 5.96 17.34
N SER A 71 12.55 6.79 18.00
CA SER A 71 12.73 8.25 18.09
C SER A 71 12.43 8.74 19.51
N ASP A 72 13.04 8.09 20.50
CA ASP A 72 12.78 8.29 21.93
C ASP A 72 13.20 9.67 22.48
N SER A 73 13.97 10.47 21.75
CA SER A 73 14.36 11.83 22.16
C SER A 73 13.49 12.90 21.49
N ASP A 74 12.52 13.44 22.24
CA ASP A 74 11.68 14.57 21.81
C ASP A 74 12.38 15.92 22.00
N THR A 75 12.24 16.83 21.03
CA THR A 75 12.88 18.14 21.04
C THR A 75 11.83 19.25 21.19
N PRO A 76 11.96 20.18 22.14
CA PRO A 76 11.02 21.29 22.29
C PRO A 76 11.19 22.33 21.17
N LEU A 77 10.12 22.61 20.41
CA LEU A 77 10.16 23.48 19.24
C LEU A 77 10.03 24.99 19.53
N GLY A 78 9.75 25.39 20.77
CA GLY A 78 9.65 26.80 21.15
C GLY A 78 8.56 27.61 20.42
N ILE A 79 7.57 26.95 19.79
CA ILE A 79 6.49 27.58 18.99
C ILE A 79 5.73 28.63 19.79
N GLY A 80 5.56 28.44 21.10
CA GLY A 80 4.94 29.43 21.98
C GLY A 80 5.70 30.76 22.06
N LYS A 81 7.03 30.76 21.90
CA LYS A 81 7.83 32.00 21.83
C LYS A 81 7.60 32.75 20.51
N VAL A 82 7.49 32.02 19.40
CA VAL A 82 7.23 32.59 18.07
C VAL A 82 5.80 33.14 17.96
N THR A 83 4.82 32.40 18.46
CA THR A 83 3.41 32.85 18.47
C THR A 83 3.22 34.09 19.34
N ASN A 84 3.90 34.18 20.49
CA ASN A 84 3.91 35.40 21.29
C ASN A 84 4.56 36.58 20.57
N PHE A 85 5.64 36.35 19.82
CA PHE A 85 6.25 37.39 18.99
C PHE A 85 5.28 37.91 17.93
N VAL A 86 4.55 37.03 17.23
CA VAL A 86 3.53 37.41 16.23
C VAL A 86 2.35 38.15 16.88
N LYS A 87 1.80 37.64 17.99
CA LYS A 87 0.73 38.32 18.75
C LYS A 87 1.15 39.73 19.17
N THR A 88 2.39 39.88 19.64
CA THR A 88 2.96 41.17 20.04
C THR A 88 3.13 42.11 18.85
N ALA A 89 3.58 41.60 17.70
CA ALA A 89 3.70 42.38 16.47
C ALA A 89 2.33 42.88 15.96
N ILE A 90 1.31 42.01 15.98
CA ILE A 90 -0.06 42.39 15.59
C ILE A 90 -0.63 43.46 16.53
N ASN A 91 -0.47 43.29 17.85
CA ASN A 91 -0.92 44.28 18.83
C ASN A 91 -0.23 45.63 18.62
N LYS A 92 1.07 45.61 18.28
CA LYS A 92 1.87 46.81 18.02
C LYS A 92 1.44 47.53 16.74
N VAL A 93 1.12 46.80 15.68
CA VAL A 93 0.68 47.35 14.39
C VAL A 93 -0.75 47.89 14.44
N THR A 94 -1.63 47.21 15.18
CA THR A 94 -3.05 47.58 15.27
C THR A 94 -3.34 48.63 16.35
N GLY A 95 -2.35 48.97 17.18
CA GLY A 95 -2.48 49.93 18.28
C GLY A 95 -3.47 49.51 19.37
N ARG A 96 -3.89 48.24 19.36
CA ARG A 96 -4.87 47.66 20.30
C ARG A 96 -4.40 46.27 20.71
N GLU A 97 -4.67 45.90 21.96
CA GLU A 97 -4.33 44.58 22.47
C GLU A 97 -5.39 43.55 22.01
N ILE A 98 -5.20 43.02 20.80
CA ILE A 98 -6.13 42.07 20.17
C ILE A 98 -5.86 40.65 20.68
N PHE A 99 -4.59 40.30 20.93
CA PHE A 99 -4.21 38.96 21.38
C PHE A 99 -3.33 39.01 22.63
N LYS A 100 -3.68 38.24 23.67
CA LYS A 100 -2.86 38.13 24.87
C LYS A 100 -1.67 37.17 24.65
N PRO A 101 -0.42 37.61 24.82
CA PRO A 101 0.75 36.73 24.83
C PRO A 101 0.73 35.82 26.07
N GLU A 102 1.21 34.58 25.94
CA GLU A 102 1.32 33.65 27.07
C GLU A 102 2.65 33.85 27.82
N GLU A 103 2.63 34.03 29.14
CA GLU A 103 3.85 34.28 29.93
C GLU A 103 4.78 33.06 30.01
N ASN A 104 4.21 31.85 30.04
CA ASN A 104 4.95 30.58 30.10
C ASN A 104 4.44 29.59 29.05
N PRO A 105 4.86 29.74 27.78
CA PRO A 105 4.43 28.82 26.74
C PRO A 105 4.90 27.39 27.03
N SER A 106 3.96 26.45 27.06
CA SER A 106 4.26 25.03 27.24
C SER A 106 5.26 24.51 26.19
N ALA A 107 6.17 23.62 26.60
CA ALA A 107 7.13 23.01 25.69
C ALA A 107 6.38 22.22 24.59
N THR A 108 6.47 22.68 23.35
CA THR A 108 5.81 22.04 22.23
C THR A 108 6.66 20.87 21.74
N SER A 109 6.14 19.65 21.88
CA SER A 109 6.75 18.41 21.38
C SER A 109 6.93 18.45 19.87
N LEU A 110 8.15 18.19 19.37
CA LEU A 110 8.43 18.04 17.94
C LEU A 110 7.63 16.87 17.38
N VAL A 111 7.61 15.74 18.09
CA VAL A 111 6.89 14.54 17.66
C VAL A 111 5.39 14.80 17.52
N LYS A 112 4.75 15.42 18.53
CA LYS A 112 3.31 15.74 18.45
C LYS A 112 3.01 16.77 17.36
N THR A 113 3.91 17.74 17.16
CA THR A 113 3.77 18.76 16.11
C THR A 113 3.86 18.13 14.73
N MET A 114 4.81 17.21 14.54
CA MET A 114 4.95 16.45 13.30
C MET A 114 3.73 15.58 13.03
N ASP A 115 3.20 14.88 14.04
CA ASP A 115 1.97 14.09 13.90
C ASP A 115 0.77 14.95 13.48
N ALA A 116 0.59 16.10 14.14
CA ALA A 116 -0.48 17.03 13.81
C ALA A 116 -0.32 17.59 12.38
N ALA A 117 0.91 17.97 12.00
CA ALA A 117 1.22 18.48 10.67
C ALA A 117 1.02 17.41 9.59
N ASN A 118 1.46 16.18 9.84
CA ASN A 118 1.25 15.05 8.94
C ASN A 118 -0.23 14.78 8.70
N ARG A 119 -1.05 14.74 9.77
CA ARG A 119 -2.49 14.52 9.66
C ARG A 119 -3.19 15.67 8.92
N ALA A 120 -2.86 16.91 9.26
CA ALA A 120 -3.40 18.08 8.58
C ALA A 120 -3.03 18.09 7.08
N PHE A 121 -1.78 17.73 6.77
CA PHE A 121 -1.31 17.68 5.39
C PHE A 121 -1.97 16.53 4.62
N GLN A 122 -2.12 15.35 5.24
CA GLN A 122 -2.85 14.21 4.67
C GLN A 122 -4.27 14.59 4.29
N LEU A 123 -5.01 15.20 5.22
CA LEU A 123 -6.38 15.67 4.98
C LEU A 123 -6.42 16.71 3.85
N LYS A 124 -5.49 17.65 3.83
CA LYS A 124 -5.40 18.67 2.76
C LYS A 124 -5.03 18.10 1.38
N ALA A 125 -4.22 17.04 1.35
CA ALA A 125 -3.73 16.45 0.12
C ALA A 125 -4.72 15.44 -0.47
N LEU A 126 -5.38 14.64 0.37
CA LEU A 126 -6.25 13.53 -0.04
C LEU A 126 -7.74 13.81 0.17
N GLY A 127 -8.08 14.75 1.05
CA GLY A 127 -9.46 15.06 1.41
C GLY A 127 -10.24 15.65 0.25
N LEU A 128 -11.33 14.97 -0.15
CA LEU A 128 -12.16 15.27 -1.31
C LEU A 128 -11.35 15.47 -2.62
N GLU A 129 -10.21 14.81 -2.74
CA GLU A 129 -9.34 14.88 -3.92
C GLU A 129 -9.56 13.61 -4.77
N PHE A 130 -10.39 13.75 -5.80
CA PHE A 130 -10.81 12.64 -6.64
C PHE A 130 -9.63 11.99 -7.41
N VAL A 131 -8.66 12.78 -7.87
CA VAL A 131 -7.50 12.26 -8.64
C VAL A 131 -6.68 11.31 -7.79
N SER A 132 -6.51 11.61 -6.51
CA SER A 132 -5.72 10.82 -5.57
C SER A 132 -6.46 9.52 -5.27
N GLY A 133 -7.79 9.57 -5.12
CA GLY A 133 -8.63 8.38 -5.08
C GLY A 133 -8.49 7.51 -6.33
N ALA A 134 -8.54 8.12 -7.52
CA ALA A 134 -8.41 7.42 -8.79
C ALA A 134 -7.00 6.82 -9.00
N VAL A 135 -5.94 7.54 -8.62
CA VAL A 135 -4.55 7.05 -8.65
C VAL A 135 -4.35 5.90 -7.67
N ASN A 136 -4.93 5.97 -6.47
CA ASN A 136 -4.90 4.87 -5.50
C ASN A 136 -5.65 3.64 -6.02
N ALA A 137 -6.88 3.82 -6.55
CA ALA A 137 -7.67 2.74 -7.12
C ALA A 137 -6.95 2.07 -8.32
N PHE A 138 -6.33 2.86 -9.19
CA PHE A 138 -5.49 2.36 -10.27
C PHE A 138 -4.27 1.60 -9.74
N GLY A 139 -3.50 2.21 -8.83
CA GLY A 139 -2.33 1.59 -8.23
C GLY A 139 -2.67 0.24 -7.59
N SER A 140 -3.76 0.19 -6.84
CA SER A 140 -4.31 -1.03 -6.24
C SER A 140 -4.64 -2.09 -7.27
N ASN A 141 -5.34 -1.71 -8.35
CA ASN A 141 -5.67 -2.61 -9.45
C ASN A 141 -4.42 -3.15 -10.16
N ILE A 142 -3.40 -2.31 -10.38
CA ILE A 142 -2.12 -2.75 -10.93
C ILE A 142 -1.43 -3.72 -9.96
N GLN A 143 -1.38 -3.41 -8.67
CA GLN A 143 -0.77 -4.31 -7.68
C GLN A 143 -1.49 -5.65 -7.53
N ILE A 144 -2.80 -5.70 -7.77
CA ILE A 144 -3.54 -6.97 -7.82
C ILE A 144 -3.21 -7.72 -9.10
N ALA A 145 -3.16 -7.02 -10.23
CA ALA A 145 -2.81 -7.61 -11.51
C ALA A 145 -1.40 -8.22 -11.52
N THR A 146 -0.48 -7.64 -10.74
CA THR A 146 0.89 -8.12 -10.54
C THR A 146 1.02 -9.23 -9.49
N GLN A 147 0.05 -9.38 -8.60
CA GLN A 147 -0.02 -10.48 -7.62
C GLN A 147 -0.88 -11.67 -8.08
N ALA A 148 -1.63 -11.51 -9.18
CA ALA A 148 -2.46 -12.57 -9.76
C ALA A 148 -1.62 -13.74 -10.30
N GLY A 149 -2.16 -14.96 -10.21
CA GLY A 149 -1.55 -16.19 -10.76
C GLY A 149 -1.47 -17.37 -9.79
N THR A 150 -1.50 -17.11 -8.48
CA THR A 150 -1.51 -18.15 -7.44
C THR A 150 -2.94 -18.55 -7.09
N TYR A 151 -3.75 -17.59 -6.61
CA TYR A 151 -5.11 -17.85 -6.15
C TYR A 151 -6.20 -17.48 -7.14
N PHE A 152 -5.97 -16.47 -7.97
CA PHE A 152 -6.97 -15.94 -8.90
C PHE A 152 -6.32 -15.27 -10.10
N ASN A 153 -7.13 -14.97 -11.11
CA ASN A 153 -6.75 -14.13 -12.23
C ASN A 153 -7.17 -12.66 -11.99
N ALA A 154 -6.35 -11.71 -12.44
CA ALA A 154 -6.64 -10.27 -12.30
C ALA A 154 -8.00 -9.87 -12.91
N ARG A 155 -8.40 -10.52 -14.02
CA ARG A 155 -9.67 -10.28 -14.69
C ARG A 155 -10.88 -10.71 -13.86
N GLU A 156 -10.72 -11.70 -12.99
CA GLU A 156 -11.77 -12.15 -12.08
C GLU A 156 -12.02 -11.11 -11.00
N VAL A 157 -10.96 -10.52 -10.45
CA VAL A 157 -11.08 -9.40 -9.49
C VAL A 157 -11.79 -8.22 -10.14
N GLY A 158 -11.40 -7.80 -11.35
CA GLY A 158 -12.08 -6.71 -12.05
C GLY A 158 -13.55 -7.01 -12.38
N ALA A 159 -13.89 -8.27 -12.71
CA ALA A 159 -15.28 -8.67 -12.92
C ALA A 159 -16.11 -8.59 -11.63
N ASN A 160 -15.53 -9.01 -10.50
CA ASN A 160 -16.17 -8.93 -9.19
C ASN A 160 -16.26 -7.50 -8.67
N GLU A 161 -15.28 -6.64 -8.97
CA GLU A 161 -15.34 -5.21 -8.69
C GLU A 161 -16.52 -4.56 -9.43
N LEU A 162 -16.68 -4.83 -10.73
CA LEU A 162 -17.83 -4.36 -11.51
C LEU A 162 -19.16 -4.91 -10.99
N LYS A 163 -19.19 -6.17 -10.53
CA LYS A 163 -20.37 -6.78 -9.91
C LYS A 163 -20.78 -6.02 -8.64
N LEU A 164 -19.82 -5.75 -7.75
CA LEU A 164 -20.07 -5.08 -6.48
C LEU A 164 -20.43 -3.60 -6.66
N VAL A 165 -19.72 -2.88 -7.53
CA VAL A 165 -20.03 -1.47 -7.85
C VAL A 165 -21.42 -1.35 -8.47
N GLY A 166 -21.78 -2.26 -9.38
CA GLY A 166 -23.09 -2.28 -10.01
C GLY A 166 -24.21 -2.87 -9.14
N ASN A 167 -23.91 -3.31 -7.91
CA ASN A 167 -24.82 -4.05 -7.03
C ASN A 167 -25.53 -5.22 -7.77
N LYS A 168 -24.82 -5.90 -8.67
CA LYS A 168 -25.35 -6.94 -9.58
C LYS A 168 -25.39 -8.32 -8.91
N PHE A 169 -26.08 -8.43 -7.79
CA PHE A 169 -26.44 -9.72 -7.20
C PHE A 169 -27.64 -10.32 -7.96
N LYS A 170 -27.74 -11.65 -8.02
CA LYS A 170 -28.85 -12.35 -8.68
C LYS A 170 -30.18 -12.06 -7.98
N ASN A 171 -30.15 -11.98 -6.65
CA ASN A 171 -31.30 -11.70 -5.79
C ASN A 171 -30.83 -11.16 -4.42
N ASP A 172 -31.78 -10.75 -3.58
CA ASP A 172 -31.51 -10.24 -2.23
C ASP A 172 -30.89 -11.31 -1.32
N GLU A 173 -31.21 -12.59 -1.52
CA GLU A 173 -30.59 -13.71 -0.79
C GLU A 173 -29.08 -13.83 -1.07
N GLU A 174 -28.64 -13.70 -2.32
CA GLU A 174 -27.21 -13.74 -2.66
C GLU A 174 -26.48 -12.56 -2.03
N ARG A 175 -27.12 -11.39 -2.02
CA ARG A 175 -26.60 -10.21 -1.34
C ARG A 175 -26.48 -10.44 0.17
N ASP A 176 -27.50 -10.99 0.79
CA ASP A 176 -27.51 -11.29 2.22
C ASP A 176 -26.44 -12.33 2.60
N MET A 177 -26.31 -13.42 1.84
CA MET A 177 -25.22 -14.38 2.00
C MET A 177 -23.84 -13.73 1.93
N PHE A 178 -23.64 -12.80 1.00
CA PHE A 178 -22.37 -12.09 0.87
C PHE A 178 -22.10 -11.18 2.07
N LEU A 179 -23.12 -10.49 2.61
CA LEU A 179 -22.98 -9.69 3.81
C LEU A 179 -22.63 -10.56 5.03
N GLN A 180 -23.33 -11.69 5.22
CA GLN A 180 -23.02 -12.64 6.29
C GLN A 180 -21.61 -13.23 6.16
N LEU A 181 -21.13 -13.48 4.93
CA LEU A 181 -19.75 -13.89 4.68
C LEU A 181 -18.74 -12.81 5.10
N VAL A 182 -19.01 -11.54 4.77
CA VAL A 182 -18.17 -10.41 5.19
C VAL A 182 -18.15 -10.29 6.72
N ASP A 183 -19.29 -10.47 7.40
CA ASP A 183 -19.36 -10.42 8.86
C ASP A 183 -18.69 -11.63 9.53
N THR A 184 -18.73 -12.80 8.90
CA THR A 184 -18.10 -14.03 9.42
C THR A 184 -16.58 -14.00 9.26
N PHE A 185 -16.08 -13.67 8.07
CA PHE A 185 -14.65 -13.70 7.76
C PHE A 185 -13.94 -12.39 8.04
N LEU A 186 -14.66 -11.29 8.30
CA LEU A 186 -14.07 -9.97 8.56
C LEU A 186 -12.93 -9.59 7.58
N PRO A 187 -13.16 -9.69 6.26
CA PRO A 187 -12.10 -9.56 5.26
C PRO A 187 -11.52 -8.14 5.17
N LEU A 188 -12.27 -7.15 5.67
CA LEU A 188 -11.87 -5.75 5.64
C LEU A 188 -10.75 -5.48 6.66
N LYS A 189 -9.84 -4.56 6.33
CA LYS A 189 -8.74 -4.17 7.23
C LYS A 189 -9.24 -3.35 8.44
N ASP A 190 -10.31 -2.58 8.24
CA ASP A 190 -10.90 -1.74 9.28
C ASP A 190 -11.69 -2.60 10.27
N ASP A 191 -11.65 -2.24 11.56
CA ASP A 191 -12.38 -2.96 12.59
C ASP A 191 -13.90 -2.80 12.36
N PRO A 192 -14.68 -3.89 12.21
CA PRO A 192 -16.14 -3.82 12.10
C PRO A 192 -16.81 -3.11 13.30
N ASN A 193 -16.15 -3.07 14.47
CA ASN A 193 -16.62 -2.32 15.62
C ASN A 193 -16.63 -0.80 15.39
N TYR A 194 -15.77 -0.28 14.52
CA TYR A 194 -15.74 1.15 14.19
C TYR A 194 -17.07 1.62 13.59
N GLU A 195 -17.63 0.86 12.65
CA GLU A 195 -18.93 1.20 12.05
C GLU A 195 -20.08 1.04 13.04
N LYS A 196 -20.02 0.03 13.93
CA LYS A 196 -21.01 -0.13 15.01
C LYS A 196 -20.97 1.04 16.00
N LEU A 197 -19.77 1.47 16.39
CA LEU A 197 -19.56 2.63 17.27
C LEU A 197 -20.01 3.94 16.62
N LYS A 198 -19.77 4.09 15.32
CA LYS A 198 -20.24 5.23 14.52
C LYS A 198 -21.77 5.26 14.43
N ALA A 199 -22.41 4.11 14.17
CA ALA A 199 -23.87 3.99 14.17
C ALA A 199 -24.50 4.31 15.54
N ALA A 200 -23.79 4.00 16.64
CA ALA A 200 -24.18 4.33 18.00
C ALA A 200 -24.02 5.83 18.37
N GLY A 201 -23.45 6.66 17.48
CA GLY A 201 -23.30 8.10 17.70
C GLY A 201 -24.66 8.80 17.94
N LEU A 202 -24.68 9.77 18.84
CA LEU A 202 -25.92 10.46 19.26
C LEU A 202 -26.41 11.51 18.24
N THR A 203 -25.52 12.08 17.44
CA THR A 203 -25.82 13.13 16.44
C THR A 203 -25.46 12.69 15.02
N ARG A 204 -26.08 13.31 14.00
CA ARG A 204 -25.73 13.08 12.58
C ARG A 204 -24.26 13.36 12.27
N LEU A 205 -23.66 14.35 12.95
CA LEU A 205 -22.23 14.68 12.87
C LEU A 205 -21.33 13.65 13.58
N THR A 206 -21.76 13.07 14.70
CA THR A 206 -20.98 11.99 15.36
C THR A 206 -21.18 10.63 14.68
N ARG A 207 -22.31 10.43 13.99
CA ARG A 207 -22.55 9.27 13.10
C ARG A 207 -21.80 9.37 11.77
N SER A 208 -21.26 10.54 11.44
CA SER A 208 -20.48 10.79 10.25
C SER A 208 -19.13 11.38 10.65
N SER A 209 -18.12 10.54 10.89
CA SER A 209 -16.75 11.01 11.11
C SER A 209 -16.36 11.97 9.98
N PHE A 210 -16.09 13.24 10.33
CA PHE A 210 -15.71 14.27 9.36
C PHE A 210 -14.45 13.86 8.57
N SER A 211 -13.57 13.09 9.20
CA SER A 211 -12.41 12.49 8.56
C SER A 211 -12.82 11.47 7.49
N ASP A 212 -13.81 10.62 7.75
CA ASP A 212 -14.30 9.63 6.78
C ASP A 212 -14.94 10.31 5.58
N PHE A 213 -15.72 11.36 5.81
CA PHE A 213 -16.32 12.16 4.74
C PHE A 213 -15.26 12.77 3.84
N LEU A 214 -14.24 13.42 4.43
CA LEU A 214 -13.14 13.98 3.64
C LEU A 214 -12.39 12.88 2.87
N MET A 215 -12.19 11.71 3.47
CA MET A 215 -11.42 10.61 2.86
C MET A 215 -12.26 9.66 1.99
N VAL A 216 -13.50 10.01 1.65
CA VAL A 216 -14.44 9.11 0.94
C VAL A 216 -13.87 8.57 -0.38
N PHE A 217 -13.18 9.40 -1.17
CA PHE A 217 -12.57 8.98 -2.45
C PHE A 217 -11.37 8.05 -2.28
N MET A 218 -10.79 7.95 -1.07
CA MET A 218 -9.76 6.96 -0.76
C MET A 218 -10.38 5.70 -0.17
N ARG A 219 -11.33 5.88 0.76
CA ARG A 219 -11.85 4.79 1.58
C ARG A 219 -12.84 3.89 0.83
N GLU A 220 -13.78 4.45 0.06
CA GLU A 220 -14.76 3.65 -0.68
C GLU A 220 -14.08 2.73 -1.72
N PRO A 221 -13.18 3.21 -2.59
CA PRO A 221 -12.46 2.33 -3.51
C PRO A 221 -11.66 1.24 -2.81
N GLU A 222 -11.02 1.53 -1.67
CA GLU A 222 -10.28 0.53 -0.88
C GLU A 222 -11.21 -0.55 -0.34
N GLN A 223 -12.35 -0.19 0.25
CA GLN A 223 -13.31 -1.16 0.76
C GLN A 223 -13.95 -1.98 -0.37
N HIS A 224 -14.25 -1.36 -1.50
CA HIS A 224 -14.72 -2.06 -2.68
C HIS A 224 -13.67 -3.06 -3.17
N MET A 225 -12.39 -2.66 -3.17
CA MET A 225 -11.29 -3.54 -3.57
C MET A 225 -11.12 -4.72 -2.62
N GLU A 226 -11.17 -4.48 -1.30
CA GLU A 226 -11.12 -5.52 -0.27
C GLU A 226 -12.25 -6.56 -0.43
N LYS A 227 -13.49 -6.09 -0.64
CA LYS A 227 -14.65 -6.96 -0.92
C LYS A 227 -14.50 -7.71 -2.24
N SER A 228 -13.94 -7.09 -3.27
CA SER A 228 -13.72 -7.70 -4.59
C SER A 228 -12.69 -8.81 -4.53
N ILE A 229 -11.58 -8.60 -3.81
CA ILE A 229 -10.57 -9.62 -3.55
C ILE A 229 -11.20 -10.77 -2.77
N PHE A 230 -11.94 -10.48 -1.69
CA PHE A 230 -12.59 -11.51 -0.89
C PHE A 230 -13.55 -12.36 -1.73
N LEU A 231 -14.46 -11.73 -2.47
CA LEU A 231 -15.39 -12.44 -3.35
C LEU A 231 -14.65 -13.31 -4.38
N THR A 232 -13.56 -12.79 -4.95
CA THR A 232 -12.74 -13.55 -5.91
C THR A 232 -12.07 -14.75 -5.26
N LEU A 233 -11.61 -14.63 -4.01
CA LEU A 233 -11.07 -15.78 -3.28
C LEU A 233 -12.16 -16.83 -3.02
N LEU A 234 -13.37 -16.42 -2.64
CA LEU A 234 -14.51 -17.33 -2.47
C LEU A 234 -14.90 -18.06 -3.76
N ASP A 235 -14.75 -17.41 -4.92
CA ASP A 235 -14.94 -18.02 -6.24
C ASP A 235 -13.83 -19.03 -6.61
N ASN A 236 -12.64 -18.87 -6.03
CA ASN A 236 -11.45 -19.67 -6.33
C ASN A 236 -11.09 -20.68 -5.23
N MET A 237 -11.87 -20.74 -4.15
CA MET A 237 -11.65 -21.64 -3.02
C MET A 237 -12.80 -22.60 -2.87
N MET A 238 -12.50 -23.79 -2.39
CA MET A 238 -13.48 -24.83 -2.07
C MET A 238 -13.20 -25.41 -0.70
N VAL A 239 -14.17 -26.14 -0.17
CA VAL A 239 -14.02 -26.90 1.07
C VAL A 239 -13.65 -28.35 0.73
N GLU A 240 -12.56 -28.82 1.32
CA GLU A 240 -12.08 -30.20 1.20
C GLU A 240 -11.68 -30.69 2.60
N ASN A 241 -12.33 -31.76 3.07
CA ASN A 241 -12.08 -32.36 4.39
C ASN A 241 -12.13 -31.36 5.56
N GLY A 242 -13.13 -30.46 5.56
CA GLY A 242 -13.27 -29.45 6.62
C GLY A 242 -12.34 -28.24 6.49
N LYS A 243 -11.45 -28.21 5.50
CA LYS A 243 -10.47 -27.14 5.29
C LYS A 243 -10.76 -26.33 4.04
N ILE A 244 -10.41 -25.05 4.07
CA ILE A 244 -10.49 -24.17 2.90
C ILE A 244 -9.23 -24.35 2.04
N VAL A 245 -9.40 -24.72 0.78
CA VAL A 245 -8.27 -24.95 -0.15
C VAL A 245 -8.43 -24.16 -1.45
N SER A 246 -7.30 -23.75 -2.04
CA SER A 246 -7.25 -23.12 -3.36
C SER A 246 -7.56 -24.15 -4.46
N ILE A 247 -8.57 -23.88 -5.28
CA ILE A 247 -8.93 -24.75 -6.44
C ILE A 247 -7.74 -24.84 -7.41
N ASN A 248 -7.06 -23.73 -7.67
CA ASN A 248 -5.92 -23.68 -8.59
C ASN A 248 -4.79 -24.61 -8.13
N GLU A 249 -4.42 -24.54 -6.84
CA GLU A 249 -3.35 -25.37 -6.27
C GLU A 249 -3.78 -26.83 -6.19
N PHE A 250 -5.01 -27.08 -5.73
CA PHE A 250 -5.58 -28.43 -5.64
C PHE A 250 -5.52 -29.16 -6.99
N VAL A 251 -5.96 -28.52 -8.08
CA VAL A 251 -5.92 -29.12 -9.41
C VAL A 251 -4.48 -29.29 -9.88
N LYS A 252 -3.64 -28.25 -9.82
CA LYS A 252 -2.24 -28.34 -10.28
C LYS A 252 -1.46 -29.47 -9.59
N ASN A 253 -1.70 -29.70 -8.30
CA ASN A 253 -1.05 -30.75 -7.53
C ASN A 253 -1.45 -32.17 -7.97
N LYS A 254 -2.60 -32.36 -8.63
CA LYS A 254 -2.98 -33.64 -9.27
C LYS A 254 -2.15 -33.95 -10.51
N TYR A 255 -1.68 -32.92 -11.22
CA TYR A 255 -0.91 -33.04 -12.46
C TYR A 255 0.58 -32.84 -12.18
N LYS A 256 1.19 -33.85 -11.54
CA LYS A 256 2.64 -33.93 -11.37
C LYS A 256 3.34 -34.12 -12.72
N ASP A 257 4.58 -33.63 -12.81
CA ASP A 257 5.43 -33.71 -14.00
C ASP A 257 4.82 -33.00 -15.23
N ARG A 258 3.97 -32.01 -14.99
CA ARG A 258 3.33 -31.21 -16.06
C ARG A 258 4.35 -30.44 -16.90
N TYR A 259 5.55 -30.24 -16.38
CA TYR A 259 6.67 -29.62 -17.06
C TYR A 259 7.79 -30.60 -17.45
N ALA A 260 7.50 -31.90 -17.57
CA ALA A 260 8.48 -32.88 -18.04
C ALA A 260 8.95 -32.64 -19.48
N SER A 261 8.09 -32.09 -20.34
CA SER A 261 8.43 -31.67 -21.70
C SER A 261 7.45 -30.63 -22.23
N ALA A 262 7.83 -29.90 -23.29
CA ALA A 262 6.93 -28.93 -23.93
C ALA A 262 5.69 -29.61 -24.53
N ALA A 263 5.83 -30.87 -24.98
CA ALA A 263 4.70 -31.67 -25.45
C ALA A 263 3.74 -32.00 -24.30
N LYS A 264 4.28 -32.45 -23.15
CA LYS A 264 3.46 -32.80 -21.99
C LYS A 264 2.68 -31.59 -21.47
N TYR A 265 3.33 -30.44 -21.34
CA TYR A 265 2.66 -29.21 -20.90
C TYR A 265 1.51 -28.82 -21.83
N ARG A 266 1.72 -28.88 -23.16
CA ARG A 266 0.68 -28.56 -24.15
C ARG A 266 -0.52 -29.50 -24.06
N GLU A 267 -0.30 -30.76 -23.69
CA GLU A 267 -1.35 -31.77 -23.49
C GLU A 267 -2.16 -31.51 -22.21
N VAL A 268 -1.50 -31.21 -21.09
CA VAL A 268 -2.16 -31.14 -19.76
C VAL A 268 -2.69 -29.75 -19.41
N ALA A 269 -2.10 -28.67 -19.91
CA ALA A 269 -2.51 -27.30 -19.57
C ALA A 269 -3.99 -27.00 -19.88
N PRO A 270 -4.57 -27.44 -21.02
CA PRO A 270 -5.99 -27.27 -21.29
C PRO A 270 -6.87 -28.06 -20.30
N LYS A 271 -6.46 -29.28 -19.93
CA LYS A 271 -7.19 -30.14 -18.98
C LYS A 271 -7.23 -29.52 -17.59
N ILE A 272 -6.08 -29.04 -17.10
CA ILE A 272 -5.96 -28.30 -15.84
C ILE A 272 -6.91 -27.10 -15.83
N LYS A 273 -6.89 -26.30 -16.91
CA LYS A 273 -7.76 -25.12 -17.01
C LYS A 273 -9.24 -25.50 -16.98
N GLN A 274 -9.63 -26.56 -17.69
CA GLN A 274 -11.01 -27.02 -17.73
C GLN A 274 -11.49 -27.51 -16.36
N GLU A 275 -10.69 -28.32 -15.66
CA GLU A 275 -11.02 -28.81 -14.32
C GLU A 275 -11.13 -27.66 -13.31
N ILE A 276 -10.23 -26.68 -13.36
CA ILE A 276 -10.32 -25.47 -12.53
C ILE A 276 -11.66 -24.74 -12.76
N GLU A 277 -12.02 -24.49 -14.02
CA GLU A 277 -13.27 -23.79 -14.35
C GLU A 277 -14.53 -24.58 -13.95
N GLU A 278 -14.48 -25.91 -14.04
CA GLU A 278 -15.56 -26.79 -13.57
C GLU A 278 -15.72 -26.73 -12.05
N LEU A 279 -14.62 -26.84 -11.31
CA LEU A 279 -14.62 -26.78 -9.84
C LEU A 279 -15.06 -25.40 -9.34
N LYS A 280 -14.67 -24.30 -10.00
CA LYS A 280 -15.15 -22.96 -9.66
C LYS A 280 -16.68 -22.86 -9.75
N LYS A 281 -17.28 -23.51 -10.74
CA LYS A 281 -18.74 -23.49 -10.97
C LYS A 281 -19.52 -24.41 -10.04
N THR A 282 -18.92 -25.52 -9.60
CA THR A 282 -19.63 -26.61 -8.92
C THR A 282 -19.27 -26.75 -7.45
N ARG A 283 -18.02 -26.43 -7.07
CA ARG A 283 -17.45 -26.71 -5.75
C ARG A 283 -16.91 -25.48 -5.01
N SER A 284 -16.85 -24.32 -5.66
CA SER A 284 -16.38 -23.11 -4.96
C SER A 284 -17.28 -22.76 -3.78
N ILE A 285 -16.73 -22.07 -2.78
CA ILE A 285 -17.53 -21.55 -1.65
C ILE A 285 -18.64 -20.65 -2.20
N SER A 286 -18.34 -19.84 -3.22
CA SER A 286 -19.35 -19.01 -3.86
C SER A 286 -20.50 -19.78 -4.51
N ALA A 287 -20.23 -20.97 -5.07
CA ALA A 287 -21.23 -21.82 -5.72
C ALA A 287 -22.01 -22.70 -4.73
N THR A 288 -21.40 -23.06 -3.60
CA THR A 288 -21.95 -24.05 -2.65
C THR A 288 -22.60 -23.42 -1.41
N LYS A 289 -22.29 -22.16 -1.09
CA LYS A 289 -22.93 -21.42 0.01
C LYS A 289 -24.46 -21.37 -0.14
N LYS A 290 -25.16 -21.45 0.99
CA LYS A 290 -26.62 -21.35 1.06
C LYS A 290 -27.07 -20.69 2.37
N LEU A 291 -28.33 -20.27 2.41
CA LEU A 291 -29.00 -19.90 3.65
C LEU A 291 -29.84 -21.08 4.14
N GLU A 292 -29.68 -21.44 5.41
CA GLU A 292 -30.58 -22.33 6.14
C GLU A 292 -31.14 -21.55 7.32
N ASP A 293 -32.46 -21.40 7.40
CA ASP A 293 -33.15 -20.60 8.43
C ASP A 293 -32.62 -19.15 8.55
N GLY A 294 -32.28 -18.54 7.41
CA GLY A 294 -31.72 -17.19 7.35
C GLY A 294 -30.25 -17.08 7.81
N LYS A 295 -29.60 -18.21 8.11
CA LYS A 295 -28.17 -18.26 8.50
C LYS A 295 -27.33 -18.84 7.37
N LEU A 296 -26.16 -18.23 7.16
CA LEU A 296 -25.16 -18.72 6.23
C LEU A 296 -24.67 -20.12 6.62
N VAL A 297 -24.72 -21.04 5.67
CA VAL A 297 -24.12 -22.37 5.76
C VAL A 297 -23.20 -22.59 4.56
N ILE A 298 -21.96 -23.00 4.84
CA ILE A 298 -20.99 -23.45 3.83
C ILE A 298 -20.85 -24.97 3.99
N PRO A 299 -21.36 -25.78 3.04
CA PRO A 299 -21.31 -27.23 3.16
C PRO A 299 -19.89 -27.76 3.41
N GLY A 300 -19.76 -28.57 4.46
CA GLY A 300 -18.49 -29.20 4.85
C GLY A 300 -17.53 -28.30 5.63
N LEU A 301 -17.89 -27.05 5.95
CA LEU A 301 -17.07 -26.14 6.76
C LEU A 301 -17.81 -25.75 8.04
N ASP A 302 -17.13 -25.91 9.18
CA ASP A 302 -17.60 -25.41 10.46
C ASP A 302 -17.24 -23.92 10.61
N LEU A 303 -18.24 -23.04 10.58
CA LEU A 303 -18.07 -21.59 10.72
C LEU A 303 -17.65 -21.16 12.13
N THR A 304 -17.68 -22.07 13.12
CA THR A 304 -17.15 -21.81 14.47
C THR A 304 -15.66 -22.12 14.59
N ASN A 305 -15.06 -22.76 13.58
CA ASN A 305 -13.63 -23.01 13.52
C ASN A 305 -12.85 -21.73 13.19
N ASN A 306 -12.52 -20.97 14.24
CA ASN A 306 -11.80 -19.70 14.13
C ASN A 306 -10.47 -19.81 13.37
N THR A 307 -9.78 -20.95 13.44
CA THR A 307 -8.49 -21.15 12.74
C THR A 307 -8.68 -21.11 11.23
N GLU A 308 -9.64 -21.88 10.70
CA GLU A 308 -9.90 -21.92 9.25
C GLU A 308 -10.48 -20.60 8.73
N ILE A 309 -11.36 -19.96 9.51
CA ILE A 309 -11.91 -18.64 9.18
C ILE A 309 -10.76 -17.61 9.10
N GLN A 310 -9.89 -17.56 10.11
CA GLN A 310 -8.77 -16.62 10.17
C GLN A 310 -7.75 -16.82 9.04
N ARG A 311 -7.51 -18.05 8.58
CA ARG A 311 -6.61 -18.30 7.42
C ARG A 311 -7.06 -17.53 6.18
N LEU A 312 -8.35 -17.61 5.84
CA LEU A 312 -8.89 -16.88 4.70
C LEU A 312 -8.97 -15.36 4.96
N THR A 313 -9.32 -14.95 6.19
CA THR A 313 -9.28 -13.54 6.61
C THR A 313 -7.90 -12.93 6.39
N ASN A 314 -6.87 -13.60 6.89
CA ASN A 314 -5.48 -13.12 6.84
C ASN A 314 -4.98 -13.09 5.40
N LEU A 315 -5.30 -14.10 4.59
CA LEU A 315 -4.99 -14.08 3.16
C LEU A 315 -5.60 -12.88 2.44
N THR A 316 -6.90 -12.67 2.65
CA THR A 316 -7.65 -11.57 2.03
C THR A 316 -7.04 -10.23 2.42
N ARG A 317 -6.89 -9.99 3.72
CA ARG A 317 -6.29 -8.75 4.25
C ARG A 317 -4.86 -8.56 3.74
N ARG A 318 -4.05 -9.60 3.68
CA ARG A 318 -2.67 -9.52 3.17
C ARG A 318 -2.63 -9.11 1.70
N ILE A 319 -3.44 -9.75 0.84
CA ILE A 319 -3.52 -9.38 -0.58
C ILE A 319 -4.02 -7.93 -0.72
N SER A 320 -5.04 -7.54 0.03
CA SER A 320 -5.57 -6.17 0.03
C SER A 320 -4.56 -5.14 0.51
N ARG A 321 -3.82 -5.41 1.59
CA ARG A 321 -2.76 -4.53 2.11
C ARG A 321 -1.60 -4.39 1.13
N ASN A 322 -1.19 -5.49 0.50
CA ASN A 322 -0.17 -5.45 -0.54
C ASN A 322 -0.63 -4.62 -1.75
N ALA A 323 -1.93 -4.63 -2.05
CA ALA A 323 -2.51 -3.89 -3.16
C ALA A 323 -2.67 -2.39 -2.87
N THR A 324 -3.31 -2.06 -1.74
CA THR A 324 -3.70 -0.69 -1.38
C THR A 324 -2.61 0.06 -0.59
N GLY A 325 -1.64 -0.65 -0.03
CA GLY A 325 -0.66 -0.06 0.89
C GLY A 325 -1.23 0.35 2.24
N GLY A 326 -2.51 0.05 2.53
CA GLY A 326 -3.11 0.36 3.82
C GLY A 326 -2.45 -0.43 4.95
N LEU A 327 -2.02 0.25 6.00
CA LEU A 327 -1.58 -0.37 7.26
C LEU A 327 -2.71 -0.21 8.28
N SER A 328 -3.13 -1.30 8.94
CA SER A 328 -3.97 -1.18 10.14
C SER A 328 -3.12 -0.73 11.34
N ASP A 329 -3.75 -0.28 12.43
CA ASP A 329 -3.03 0.10 13.65
C ASP A 329 -2.22 -1.05 14.27
N SER A 330 -2.60 -2.30 13.98
CA SER A 330 -1.85 -3.51 14.36
C SER A 330 -0.72 -3.86 13.40
N ASP A 331 -0.67 -3.30 12.19
CA ASP A 331 0.37 -3.57 11.20
C ASP A 331 1.54 -2.60 11.36
N VAL A 332 2.16 -2.65 12.54
CA VAL A 332 3.39 -1.90 12.78
C VAL A 332 4.50 -2.57 11.99
N ASN A 333 5.22 -1.79 11.20
CA ASN A 333 6.52 -2.19 10.65
C ASN A 333 7.62 -1.32 11.27
N ARG A 334 8.87 -1.76 11.21
CA ARG A 334 9.99 -1.01 11.82
C ARG A 334 10.12 0.41 11.25
N MET A 335 9.74 0.65 10.00
CA MET A 335 9.71 2.00 9.42
C MET A 335 8.64 2.89 10.06
N SER A 336 7.52 2.33 10.53
CA SER A 336 6.46 3.11 11.18
C SER A 336 6.79 3.54 12.59
N MET A 337 7.80 2.91 13.20
CA MET A 337 8.31 3.21 14.54
C MET A 337 9.26 4.40 14.60
N ASN A 338 9.57 5.04 13.47
CA ASN A 338 10.36 6.26 13.42
C ASN A 338 9.50 7.40 12.85
N VAL A 339 9.48 8.55 13.54
CA VAL A 339 8.59 9.67 13.21
C VAL A 339 8.86 10.22 11.80
N TRP A 340 10.12 10.23 11.36
CA TRP A 340 10.53 10.77 10.07
C TRP A 340 10.10 9.85 8.93
N THR A 341 10.32 8.54 9.06
CA THR A 341 9.86 7.56 8.07
C THR A 341 8.35 7.40 8.08
N ARG A 342 7.69 7.48 9.25
CA ARG A 342 6.21 7.52 9.33
C ARG A 342 5.65 8.75 8.61
N SER A 343 6.29 9.91 8.74
CA SER A 343 5.92 11.14 8.02
C SER A 343 6.00 10.96 6.49
N MET A 344 7.03 10.27 6.01
CA MET A 344 7.16 9.93 4.58
C MET A 344 6.09 8.94 4.12
N MET A 345 5.75 7.97 4.97
CA MET A 345 4.80 6.92 4.65
C MET A 345 3.33 7.40 4.56
N VAL A 346 2.99 8.59 5.07
CA VAL A 346 1.65 9.21 4.93
C VAL A 346 1.11 9.19 3.48
N PHE A 347 1.99 9.24 2.48
CA PHE A 347 1.62 9.20 1.06
C PHE A 347 2.00 7.91 0.33
N LYS A 348 2.86 7.08 0.91
CA LYS A 348 3.51 5.98 0.22
C LYS A 348 3.71 4.74 1.10
N ASN A 349 2.69 4.41 1.91
CA ASN A 349 2.69 3.24 2.79
C ASN A 349 2.90 1.91 2.03
N TRP A 350 2.59 1.85 0.73
CA TRP A 350 2.83 0.68 -0.12
C TRP A 350 4.31 0.43 -0.44
N ILE A 351 5.21 1.42 -0.35
CA ILE A 351 6.60 1.30 -0.80
C ILE A 351 7.31 0.09 -0.22
N PRO A 352 7.34 -0.13 1.11
CA PRO A 352 8.19 -1.18 1.68
C PRO A 352 7.84 -2.56 1.14
N LYS A 353 6.54 -2.86 1.04
CA LYS A 353 6.07 -4.14 0.50
C LYS A 353 6.38 -4.26 -0.99
N LEU A 354 6.26 -3.18 -1.74
CA LEU A 354 6.51 -3.14 -3.17
C LEU A 354 8.00 -3.18 -3.56
N VAL A 355 8.90 -2.67 -2.70
CA VAL A 355 10.34 -2.92 -2.81
C VAL A 355 10.61 -4.40 -2.67
N ASP A 356 10.01 -5.02 -1.65
CA ASP A 356 10.20 -6.43 -1.35
C ASP A 356 9.72 -7.34 -2.50
N THR A 357 8.53 -7.12 -3.05
CA THR A 357 8.01 -7.92 -4.18
C THR A 357 8.76 -7.72 -5.50
N ARG A 358 9.55 -6.64 -5.63
CA ARG A 358 10.33 -6.35 -6.85
C ARG A 358 11.79 -6.75 -6.73
N PHE A 359 12.42 -6.49 -5.59
CA PHE A 359 13.86 -6.64 -5.38
C PHE A 359 14.23 -7.69 -4.35
N GLY A 360 13.23 -8.25 -3.66
CA GLY A 360 13.39 -9.34 -2.70
C GLY A 360 14.18 -10.50 -3.30
N GLU A 361 14.97 -11.13 -2.44
CA GLU A 361 15.69 -12.34 -2.81
C GLU A 361 14.78 -13.56 -2.86
N PHE A 362 15.27 -14.64 -3.47
CA PHE A 362 14.58 -15.92 -3.43
C PHE A 362 14.65 -16.48 -2.00
N ARG A 363 13.49 -16.62 -1.36
CA ARG A 363 13.40 -17.06 0.04
C ARG A 363 12.04 -17.66 0.35
N LYS A 364 11.98 -18.38 1.47
CA LYS A 364 10.72 -18.80 2.08
C LYS A 364 9.94 -17.57 2.55
N VAL A 365 8.64 -17.57 2.28
CA VAL A 365 7.69 -16.55 2.71
C VAL A 365 6.54 -17.21 3.44
N SER A 366 6.16 -16.65 4.59
CA SER A 366 4.94 -17.06 5.29
C SER A 366 3.74 -16.51 4.54
N ASP A 367 3.01 -17.43 3.96
CA ASP A 367 1.67 -17.24 3.49
C ASP A 367 0.76 -17.84 4.58
N ASP A 368 0.13 -17.00 5.41
CA ASP A 368 -0.74 -17.41 6.52
C ASP A 368 -1.93 -18.32 6.10
N PHE A 369 -2.12 -18.56 4.79
CA PHE A 369 -3.11 -19.48 4.27
C PHE A 369 -2.54 -20.86 4.01
N SER A 370 -1.36 -20.98 3.37
CA SER A 370 -0.76 -22.28 3.10
C SER A 370 0.06 -22.81 4.27
N VAL A 371 0.57 -21.93 5.13
CA VAL A 371 1.41 -22.30 6.26
C VAL A 371 0.57 -22.69 7.46
N GLU A 372 0.64 -23.96 7.88
CA GLU A 372 0.09 -24.44 9.15
C GLU A 372 1.25 -24.63 10.14
N ILE A 373 1.15 -24.02 11.33
CA ILE A 373 2.06 -24.28 12.44
C ILE A 373 1.45 -25.41 13.26
N ASP A 374 2.11 -26.56 13.33
CA ASP A 374 1.64 -27.68 14.14
C ASP A 374 1.78 -27.40 15.65
N GLU A 375 1.19 -28.25 16.49
CA GLU A 375 1.24 -28.13 17.96
C GLU A 375 2.68 -28.13 18.53
N LYS A 376 3.68 -28.51 17.73
CA LYS A 376 5.09 -28.56 18.09
C LYS A 376 5.86 -27.34 17.57
N GLY A 377 5.19 -26.39 16.93
CA GLY A 377 5.79 -25.18 16.37
C GLY A 377 6.47 -25.37 15.02
N GLN A 378 6.25 -26.48 14.32
CA GLN A 378 6.79 -26.72 12.98
C GLN A 378 5.85 -26.16 11.92
N THR A 379 6.39 -25.40 10.98
CA THR A 379 5.68 -24.84 9.83
C THR A 379 5.58 -25.87 8.70
N THR A 380 4.36 -26.19 8.27
CA THR A 380 4.07 -27.01 7.08
C THR A 380 3.41 -26.14 6.02
N GLY A 381 3.66 -26.37 4.73
CA GLY A 381 3.04 -25.60 3.63
C GLY A 381 3.70 -24.25 3.32
N GLU A 382 5.01 -24.16 3.53
CA GLU A 382 5.83 -22.98 3.23
C GLU A 382 5.84 -22.65 1.72
N LYS A 383 5.74 -21.36 1.40
CA LYS A 383 5.86 -20.86 0.02
C LYS A 383 7.19 -20.16 -0.19
N TYR A 384 7.57 -20.04 -1.46
CA TYR A 384 8.74 -19.28 -1.85
C TYR A 384 8.31 -18.13 -2.74
N ASP A 385 9.06 -17.03 -2.66
CA ASP A 385 8.90 -15.89 -3.56
C ASP A 385 10.27 -15.37 -3.99
N ILE A 386 10.27 -14.61 -5.07
CA ILE A 386 11.44 -13.90 -5.60
C ILE A 386 11.01 -12.56 -6.17
N GLY A 387 11.80 -11.53 -5.87
CA GLY A 387 11.61 -10.19 -6.41
C GLY A 387 11.54 -10.21 -7.94
N ARG A 388 10.44 -9.70 -8.49
CA ARG A 388 10.13 -9.77 -9.93
C ARG A 388 11.14 -9.05 -10.83
N ILE A 389 11.68 -7.91 -10.38
CA ILE A 389 12.74 -7.19 -11.11
C ILE A 389 14.06 -7.95 -11.00
N ARG A 390 14.40 -8.46 -9.81
CA ARG A 390 15.60 -9.29 -9.62
C ARG A 390 15.58 -10.50 -10.54
N LEU A 391 14.45 -11.20 -10.59
CA LEU A 391 14.22 -12.34 -11.47
C LEU A 391 14.37 -11.94 -12.95
N TRP A 392 13.68 -10.87 -13.36
CA TRP A 392 13.76 -10.39 -14.73
C TRP A 392 15.19 -10.03 -15.13
N ALA A 393 15.94 -9.32 -14.28
CA ALA A 393 17.32 -8.95 -14.53
C ALA A 393 18.23 -10.18 -14.65
N TYR A 394 18.04 -11.19 -13.80
CA TYR A 394 18.73 -12.49 -13.93
C TYR A 394 18.43 -13.14 -15.30
N VAL A 395 17.17 -13.19 -15.72
CA VAL A 395 16.78 -13.81 -17.00
C VAL A 395 17.29 -13.00 -18.21
N VAL A 396 17.33 -11.67 -18.13
CA VAL A 396 17.95 -10.84 -19.18
C VAL A 396 19.45 -11.06 -19.23
N GLY A 397 20.13 -11.11 -18.09
CA GLY A 397 21.57 -11.39 -18.03
C GLY A 397 21.92 -12.74 -18.65
N THR A 398 21.13 -13.79 -18.36
CA THR A 398 21.29 -15.10 -19.01
C THR A 398 20.92 -15.05 -20.49
N SER A 399 19.88 -14.30 -20.89
CA SER A 399 19.53 -14.11 -22.31
C SER A 399 20.68 -13.53 -23.12
N LEU A 400 21.38 -12.54 -22.58
CA LEU A 400 22.55 -11.92 -23.22
C LEU A 400 23.72 -12.89 -23.31
N ARG A 401 24.02 -13.60 -22.20
CA ARG A 401 25.11 -14.59 -22.15
C ARG A 401 24.87 -15.76 -23.10
N ASP A 402 23.64 -16.25 -23.15
CA ASP A 402 23.25 -17.42 -23.94
C ASP A 402 22.86 -17.03 -25.38
N MET A 403 22.93 -15.74 -25.73
CA MET A 403 22.53 -15.15 -27.02
C MET A 403 21.15 -15.62 -27.50
N ASN A 404 20.18 -15.68 -26.59
CA ASN A 404 18.86 -16.25 -26.83
C ASN A 404 17.78 -15.46 -26.07
N SER A 405 16.54 -15.47 -26.57
CA SER A 405 15.42 -14.77 -25.92
C SER A 405 14.84 -15.61 -24.77
N ASN A 406 15.59 -15.77 -23.67
CA ASN A 406 15.19 -16.67 -22.57
C ASN A 406 13.85 -16.27 -21.95
N ILE A 407 13.51 -14.97 -21.88
CA ILE A 407 12.17 -14.53 -21.46
C ILE A 407 11.08 -15.14 -22.35
N TYR A 408 11.21 -15.01 -23.67
CA TYR A 408 10.25 -15.58 -24.62
C TYR A 408 10.17 -17.11 -24.51
N ASN A 409 11.32 -17.78 -24.41
CA ASN A 409 11.39 -19.24 -24.32
C ASN A 409 10.72 -19.77 -23.04
N ILE A 410 11.00 -19.17 -21.88
CA ILE A 410 10.39 -19.52 -20.59
C ILE A 410 8.87 -19.31 -20.63
N LEU A 411 8.41 -18.18 -21.19
CA LEU A 411 7.00 -17.85 -21.22
C LEU A 411 6.21 -18.76 -22.17
N SER A 412 6.79 -19.08 -23.33
CA SER A 412 6.23 -20.00 -24.32
C SER A 412 6.32 -21.48 -23.93
N LEU A 413 7.18 -21.83 -22.96
CA LEU A 413 7.47 -23.22 -22.56
C LEU A 413 7.82 -24.13 -23.73
N ASN A 414 8.71 -23.63 -24.60
CA ASN A 414 9.39 -24.50 -25.55
C ASN A 414 10.54 -25.26 -24.85
N ASP A 415 11.14 -26.22 -25.55
CA ASP A 415 12.18 -27.08 -24.96
C ASP A 415 13.40 -26.27 -24.47
N LYS A 416 13.75 -25.18 -25.17
CA LYS A 416 14.79 -24.24 -24.72
C LYS A 416 14.40 -23.56 -23.40
N GLY A 417 13.13 -23.16 -23.26
CA GLY A 417 12.60 -22.54 -22.06
C GLY A 417 12.63 -23.47 -20.86
N LEU A 418 12.31 -24.76 -21.06
CA LEU A 418 12.42 -25.78 -20.01
C LEU A 418 13.87 -25.99 -19.59
N ALA A 419 14.81 -26.09 -20.53
CA ALA A 419 16.23 -26.23 -20.22
C ALA A 419 16.78 -25.02 -19.41
N VAL A 420 16.33 -23.80 -19.73
CA VAL A 420 16.68 -22.61 -18.94
C VAL A 420 16.09 -22.69 -17.53
N LEU A 421 14.83 -23.11 -17.40
CA LEU A 421 14.17 -23.27 -16.10
C LEU A 421 14.84 -24.35 -15.23
N ASP A 422 15.34 -25.43 -15.83
CA ASP A 422 16.10 -26.48 -15.13
C ASP A 422 17.39 -25.94 -14.54
N LYS A 423 18.16 -25.23 -15.37
CA LYS A 423 19.39 -24.55 -14.91
C LYS A 423 19.09 -23.54 -13.80
N MET A 424 17.99 -22.80 -13.92
CA MET A 424 17.56 -21.87 -12.87
C MET A 424 17.24 -22.62 -11.57
N TYR A 425 16.52 -23.73 -11.64
CA TYR A 425 16.18 -24.52 -10.44
C TYR A 425 17.45 -24.95 -9.69
N GLU A 426 18.47 -25.42 -10.40
CA GLU A 426 19.78 -25.75 -9.82
C GLU A 426 20.49 -24.52 -9.21
N ASP A 427 20.61 -23.43 -9.97
CA ASP A 427 21.26 -22.19 -9.53
C ASP A 427 20.60 -21.62 -8.25
N PHE A 428 19.27 -21.58 -8.23
CA PHE A 428 18.50 -21.08 -7.09
C PHE A 428 18.54 -22.02 -5.89
N SER A 429 18.53 -23.33 -6.10
CA SER A 429 18.71 -24.32 -5.03
C SER A 429 20.06 -24.16 -4.35
N ASN A 430 21.14 -24.09 -5.14
CA ASN A 430 22.50 -23.89 -4.64
C ASN A 430 22.66 -22.56 -3.91
N THR A 431 22.05 -21.49 -4.43
CA THR A 431 22.10 -20.17 -3.80
C THR A 431 21.32 -20.15 -2.48
N TYR A 432 20.15 -20.81 -2.45
CA TYR A 432 19.32 -20.91 -1.26
C TYR A 432 20.05 -21.67 -0.13
N GLU A 433 20.69 -22.79 -0.45
CA GLU A 433 21.45 -23.57 0.52
C GLU A 433 22.65 -22.81 1.08
N LYS A 434 23.41 -22.12 0.22
CA LYS A 434 24.52 -21.26 0.65
C LYS A 434 24.07 -20.15 1.61
N ARG A 435 22.88 -19.60 1.40
CA ARG A 435 22.34 -18.49 2.19
C ARG A 435 21.70 -18.90 3.49
N THR A 436 21.03 -20.05 3.50
CA THR A 436 20.20 -20.46 4.64
C THR A 436 20.82 -21.59 5.45
N GLY A 437 21.84 -22.26 4.90
CA GLY A 437 22.38 -23.50 5.46
C GLY A 437 21.44 -24.70 5.33
N LYS A 438 20.33 -24.58 4.57
CA LYS A 438 19.31 -25.63 4.41
C LYS A 438 19.03 -25.90 2.92
N PRO A 439 18.78 -27.16 2.53
CA PRO A 439 18.41 -27.48 1.15
C PRO A 439 17.07 -26.86 0.76
N LEU A 440 16.87 -26.68 -0.54
CA LEU A 440 15.58 -26.24 -1.09
C LEU A 440 14.55 -27.39 -1.00
N GLU A 441 13.38 -27.12 -0.41
CA GLU A 441 12.29 -28.11 -0.26
C GLU A 441 11.20 -27.96 -1.34
N MET A 442 11.20 -26.86 -2.08
CA MET A 442 10.26 -26.60 -3.18
C MET A 442 10.45 -27.59 -4.32
N ASP A 443 9.35 -28.13 -4.85
CA ASP A 443 9.42 -29.00 -6.03
C ASP A 443 9.66 -28.20 -7.34
N ARG A 444 10.18 -28.89 -8.36
CA ARG A 444 10.52 -28.29 -9.66
C ARG A 444 9.31 -27.65 -10.34
N ASP A 445 8.13 -28.26 -10.27
CA ASP A 445 6.95 -27.76 -10.96
C ASP A 445 6.41 -26.47 -10.28
N GLN A 446 6.47 -26.42 -8.95
CA GLN A 446 6.19 -25.23 -8.14
C GLN A 446 7.18 -24.10 -8.44
N PHE A 447 8.47 -24.42 -8.57
CA PHE A 447 9.48 -23.45 -8.98
C PHE A 447 9.17 -22.86 -10.36
N ILE A 448 8.86 -23.71 -11.35
CA ILE A 448 8.51 -23.25 -12.70
C ILE A 448 7.26 -22.36 -12.68
N ASP A 449 6.25 -22.72 -11.89
CA ASP A 449 5.04 -21.88 -11.72
C ASP A 449 5.36 -20.50 -11.14
N LEU A 450 6.22 -20.44 -10.10
CA LEU A 450 6.65 -19.20 -9.47
C LEU A 450 7.38 -18.30 -10.48
N ILE A 451 8.41 -18.83 -11.15
CA ILE A 451 9.23 -18.07 -12.10
C ILE A 451 8.39 -17.53 -13.25
N ARG A 452 7.53 -18.37 -13.86
CA ARG A 452 6.69 -17.96 -14.97
C ARG A 452 5.66 -16.91 -14.56
N THR A 453 5.05 -17.07 -13.39
CA THR A 453 4.07 -16.12 -12.87
C THR A 453 4.72 -14.75 -12.62
N ASN A 454 5.86 -14.73 -11.94
CA ASN A 454 6.59 -13.51 -11.62
C ASN A 454 7.11 -12.80 -12.88
N LEU A 455 7.62 -13.53 -13.88
CA LEU A 455 8.02 -12.97 -15.18
C LEU A 455 6.83 -12.39 -15.95
N ARG A 456 5.69 -13.11 -16.02
CA ARG A 456 4.48 -12.59 -16.68
C ARG A 456 3.99 -11.32 -16.02
N ASN A 457 3.99 -11.28 -14.69
CA ASN A 457 3.52 -10.13 -13.94
C ASN A 457 4.46 -8.93 -14.09
N GLN A 458 5.78 -9.14 -14.18
CA GLN A 458 6.74 -8.09 -14.51
C GLN A 458 6.52 -7.54 -15.94
N MET A 459 6.26 -8.43 -16.91
CA MET A 459 5.98 -8.01 -18.29
C MET A 459 4.68 -7.20 -18.41
N LYS A 460 3.63 -7.57 -17.67
CA LYS A 460 2.39 -6.78 -17.59
C LYS A 460 2.67 -5.39 -17.03
N GLU A 461 3.42 -5.30 -15.94
CA GLU A 461 3.77 -4.03 -15.31
C GLU A 461 4.53 -3.10 -16.27
N PHE A 462 5.49 -3.65 -17.03
CA PHE A 462 6.18 -2.89 -18.09
C PHE A 462 5.24 -2.45 -19.22
N ALA A 463 4.35 -3.32 -19.70
CA ALA A 463 3.39 -2.96 -20.74
C ALA A 463 2.47 -1.82 -20.29
N ILE A 464 2.02 -1.85 -19.03
CA ILE A 464 1.22 -0.78 -18.43
C ILE A 464 2.05 0.52 -18.35
N GLY A 465 3.30 0.45 -17.86
CA GLY A 465 4.20 1.60 -17.83
C GLY A 465 4.42 2.23 -19.23
N LEU A 466 4.67 1.41 -20.24
CA LEU A 466 4.80 1.85 -21.64
C LEU A 466 3.51 2.48 -22.17
N SER A 467 2.34 1.94 -21.81
CA SER A 467 1.06 2.52 -22.22
C SER A 467 0.83 3.91 -21.61
N LEU A 468 1.24 4.13 -20.35
CA LEU A 468 1.16 5.45 -19.71
C LEU A 468 2.16 6.43 -20.32
N LEU A 469 3.38 5.99 -20.64
CA LEU A 469 4.34 6.80 -21.38
C LEU A 469 3.80 7.19 -22.77
N GLY A 470 3.15 6.25 -23.46
CA GLY A 470 2.44 6.49 -24.71
C GLY A 470 1.33 7.54 -24.55
N ALA A 471 0.52 7.44 -23.49
CA ALA A 471 -0.51 8.42 -23.17
C ALA A 471 0.09 9.81 -22.88
N MET A 472 1.23 9.89 -22.17
CA MET A 472 1.93 11.14 -21.91
C MET A 472 2.48 11.77 -23.20
N MET A 473 3.05 10.97 -24.10
CA MET A 473 3.47 11.45 -25.42
C MET A 473 2.28 11.94 -26.24
N ALA A 474 1.16 11.20 -26.26
CA ALA A 474 -0.08 11.60 -26.93
C ALA A 474 -0.63 12.93 -26.38
N LEU A 475 -0.59 13.12 -25.06
CA LEU A 475 -0.92 14.40 -24.45
C LEU A 475 -0.03 15.54 -24.94
N GLY A 476 1.27 15.29 -25.15
CA GLY A 476 2.18 16.28 -25.73
C GLY A 476 1.78 16.76 -27.13
N PHE A 477 1.16 15.90 -27.94
CA PHE A 477 0.70 16.24 -29.30
C PHE A 477 -0.60 17.03 -29.35
N VAL A 478 -1.37 17.06 -28.24
CA VAL A 478 -2.62 17.84 -28.11
C VAL A 478 -2.42 19.03 -27.16
N ALA A 479 -1.22 19.61 -27.16
CA ALA A 479 -0.91 20.80 -26.40
C ALA A 479 -1.69 22.01 -26.95
N PRO A 480 -2.32 22.82 -26.09
CA PRO A 480 -2.99 24.05 -26.51
C PRO A 480 -1.99 25.08 -27.03
N ASP A 481 -2.44 25.92 -27.96
CA ASP A 481 -1.65 26.97 -28.58
C ASP A 481 -1.45 28.18 -27.65
N ASP A 482 -0.53 29.08 -28.00
CA ASP A 482 -0.15 30.22 -27.16
C ASP A 482 -1.28 31.25 -26.98
N ASP A 483 -2.29 31.27 -27.85
CA ASP A 483 -3.48 32.13 -27.81
C ASP A 483 -4.71 31.49 -27.16
N ASP A 484 -4.70 30.19 -26.88
CA ASP A 484 -5.78 29.49 -26.18
C ASP A 484 -6.03 30.07 -24.78
N ASP A 485 -7.27 29.90 -24.29
CA ASP A 485 -7.67 30.50 -23.03
C ASP A 485 -6.97 29.85 -21.80
N LYS A 486 -7.06 30.54 -20.65
CA LYS A 486 -6.39 30.06 -19.43
C LYS A 486 -7.02 28.78 -18.88
N ALA A 487 -8.30 28.51 -19.17
CA ALA A 487 -9.01 27.33 -18.71
C ALA A 487 -8.56 26.09 -19.51
N ASP A 488 -8.44 26.19 -20.83
CA ASP A 488 -7.94 25.14 -21.72
C ASP A 488 -6.49 24.77 -21.38
N LYS A 489 -5.64 25.79 -21.18
CA LYS A 489 -4.26 25.60 -20.69
C LYS A 489 -4.23 24.94 -19.31
N ASN A 490 -5.14 25.31 -18.41
CA ASN A 490 -5.24 24.70 -17.09
C ASN A 490 -5.76 23.25 -17.15
N PHE A 491 -6.73 22.96 -18.01
CA PHE A 491 -7.25 21.60 -18.24
C PHE A 491 -6.16 20.70 -18.80
N HIS A 492 -5.43 21.15 -19.82
CA HIS A 492 -4.32 20.41 -20.39
C HIS A 492 -3.22 20.12 -19.35
N ARG A 493 -2.80 21.13 -18.57
CA ARG A 493 -1.81 20.94 -17.48
C ARG A 493 -2.34 20.04 -16.38
N TYR A 494 -3.64 20.08 -16.11
CA TYR A 494 -4.28 19.17 -15.16
C TYR A 494 -4.26 17.72 -15.68
N ALA A 495 -4.60 17.48 -16.95
CA ALA A 495 -4.52 16.17 -17.58
C ALA A 495 -3.07 15.62 -17.58
N GLN A 496 -2.08 16.46 -17.92
CA GLN A 496 -0.67 16.12 -17.81
C GLN A 496 -0.29 15.73 -16.39
N ARG A 497 -0.69 16.52 -15.38
CA ARG A 497 -0.44 16.22 -13.97
C ARG A 497 -1.09 14.91 -13.53
N VAL A 498 -2.30 14.62 -14.00
CA VAL A 498 -3.01 13.37 -13.71
C VAL A 498 -2.22 12.18 -14.26
N VAL A 499 -1.85 12.20 -15.55
CA VAL A 499 -1.04 11.14 -16.17
C VAL A 499 0.33 11.00 -15.51
N ASP A 500 0.99 12.11 -15.18
CA ASP A 500 2.26 12.14 -14.48
C ASP A 500 2.18 11.49 -13.08
N ARG A 501 1.05 11.67 -12.37
CA ARG A 501 0.81 10.98 -11.09
C ARG A 501 0.68 9.46 -11.26
N PHE A 502 -0.03 9.00 -12.28
CA PHE A 502 -0.12 7.56 -12.60
C PHE A 502 1.24 6.98 -13.01
N ILE A 503 2.03 7.72 -13.81
CA ILE A 503 3.39 7.32 -14.19
C ILE A 503 4.29 7.28 -12.97
N SER A 504 4.25 8.30 -12.11
CA SER A 504 5.05 8.36 -10.88
C SER A 504 4.76 7.18 -9.95
N GLU A 505 3.50 6.76 -9.84
CA GLU A 505 3.10 5.60 -9.03
C GLU A 505 3.78 4.30 -9.50
N LEU A 506 3.89 4.09 -10.82
CA LEU A 506 4.52 2.89 -11.38
C LEU A 506 6.03 3.01 -11.53
N SER A 507 6.51 4.18 -11.97
CA SER A 507 7.92 4.44 -12.28
C SER A 507 8.79 4.67 -11.04
N PHE A 508 8.18 4.82 -9.86
CA PHE A 508 8.87 5.09 -8.60
C PHE A 508 10.08 4.16 -8.36
N PHE A 509 9.95 2.87 -8.68
CA PHE A 509 11.00 1.88 -8.47
C PHE A 509 12.05 1.79 -9.59
N TYR A 510 11.81 2.50 -10.69
CA TYR A 510 12.65 2.52 -11.87
C TYR A 510 13.42 3.84 -12.01
N ASN A 511 12.99 4.89 -11.30
CA ASN A 511 13.62 6.21 -11.33
C ASN A 511 14.35 6.53 -10.00
N PRO A 512 15.69 6.50 -9.96
CA PRO A 512 16.46 6.78 -8.74
C PRO A 512 16.30 8.23 -8.24
N VAL A 513 15.88 9.17 -9.10
CA VAL A 513 15.61 10.56 -8.74
C VAL A 513 14.42 10.66 -7.77
N GLU A 514 13.40 9.82 -7.94
CA GLU A 514 12.24 9.79 -7.04
C GLU A 514 12.60 9.29 -5.64
N PHE A 515 13.56 8.37 -5.54
CA PHE A 515 14.09 7.89 -4.26
C PHE A 515 15.00 8.95 -3.62
N GLN A 516 15.85 9.61 -4.40
CA GLN A 516 16.73 10.69 -3.94
C GLN A 516 15.95 11.89 -3.39
N LYS A 517 14.83 12.27 -4.02
CA LYS A 517 13.93 13.33 -3.53
C LYS A 517 13.34 13.01 -2.15
N ILE A 518 13.03 11.74 -1.87
CA ILE A 518 12.54 11.29 -0.56
C ILE A 518 13.64 11.38 0.50
N LEU A 519 14.86 10.94 0.15
CA LEU A 519 15.99 10.93 1.09
C LEU A 519 16.60 12.32 1.36
N SER A 520 16.45 13.28 0.45
CA SER A 520 17.05 14.61 0.56
C SER A 520 16.33 15.58 1.51
N GLY A 521 15.28 15.15 2.22
CA GLY A 521 14.55 15.98 3.17
C GLY A 521 13.63 17.04 2.54
N SER A 522 13.70 17.25 1.21
CA SER A 522 12.72 18.05 0.45
C SER A 522 11.31 17.46 0.50
N ALA A 523 11.18 16.17 0.84
CA ALA A 523 9.93 15.45 0.96
C ALA A 523 9.21 15.60 2.32
N PHE A 524 9.58 16.55 3.18
CA PHE A 524 8.85 16.79 4.44
C PHE A 524 7.52 17.48 4.18
N PRO A 525 6.39 16.76 4.20
CA PRO A 525 5.12 17.33 3.75
C PRO A 525 4.60 18.40 4.73
N ALA A 526 5.00 18.30 6.01
CA ALA A 526 4.73 19.29 7.04
C ALA A 526 5.28 20.69 6.71
N LEU A 527 6.40 20.82 5.97
CA LEU A 527 6.95 22.11 5.55
C LEU A 527 6.01 22.84 4.59
N GLY A 528 5.22 22.10 3.81
CA GLY A 528 4.19 22.64 2.92
C GLY A 528 3.13 23.46 3.66
N ILE A 529 2.67 22.99 4.83
CA ILE A 529 1.67 23.71 5.65
C ILE A 529 2.22 25.06 6.12
N PHE A 530 3.45 25.09 6.62
CA PHE A 530 4.09 26.33 7.07
C PHE A 530 4.29 27.31 5.90
N SER A 531 4.67 26.80 4.73
CA SER A 531 4.83 27.62 3.52
C SER A 531 3.50 28.24 3.08
N ASP A 532 2.38 27.51 3.18
CA ASP A 532 1.06 27.99 2.77
C ASP A 532 0.49 29.00 3.78
N ALA A 533 0.69 28.77 5.08
CA ALA A 533 0.34 29.74 6.13
C ALA A 533 1.14 31.04 5.98
N SER A 534 2.44 30.94 5.67
CA SER A 534 3.30 32.10 5.39
C SER A 534 2.83 32.86 4.14
N ARG A 535 2.50 32.16 3.05
CA ARG A 535 1.93 32.78 1.84
C ARG A 535 0.60 33.48 2.14
N PHE A 536 -0.31 32.85 2.88
CA PHE A 536 -1.55 33.50 3.29
C PHE A 536 -1.27 34.78 4.08
N GLY A 537 -0.41 34.71 5.11
CA GLY A 537 -0.03 35.87 5.92
C GLY A 537 0.59 37.00 5.09
N SER A 538 1.50 36.67 4.17
CA SER A 538 2.11 37.63 3.24
C SER A 538 1.06 38.30 2.36
N HIS A 539 0.15 37.54 1.72
CA HIS A 539 -0.89 38.12 0.88
C HIS A 539 -1.95 38.89 1.67
N PHE A 540 -2.24 38.50 2.91
CA PHE A 540 -3.12 39.25 3.81
C PHE A 540 -2.50 40.60 4.19
N ILE A 541 -1.19 40.63 4.44
CA ILE A 541 -0.44 41.88 4.65
C ILE A 541 -0.46 42.73 3.38
N MET A 542 -0.17 42.17 2.20
CA MET A 542 -0.22 42.91 0.93
C MET A 542 -1.58 43.57 0.68
N GLU A 543 -2.68 42.86 0.95
CA GLU A 543 -4.03 43.41 0.79
C GLU A 543 -4.31 44.53 1.81
N THR A 544 -3.95 44.30 3.08
CA THR A 544 -4.28 45.23 4.18
C THR A 544 -3.40 46.50 4.15
N THR A 545 -2.11 46.35 3.85
CA THR A 545 -1.11 47.43 3.99
C THR A 545 -0.64 48.01 2.65
N GLY A 546 -0.81 47.29 1.54
CA GLY A 546 -0.25 47.68 0.24
C GLY A 546 1.28 47.56 0.17
N VAL A 547 1.91 46.78 1.05
CA VAL A 547 3.37 46.57 1.10
C VAL A 547 3.72 45.15 0.66
N ASP A 548 4.56 45.02 -0.37
CA ASP A 548 5.20 43.76 -0.78
C ASP A 548 6.69 43.81 -0.40
N THR A 549 7.05 43.17 0.70
CA THR A 549 8.45 43.13 1.18
C THR A 549 9.38 42.37 0.24
N SER A 550 8.83 41.62 -0.72
CA SER A 550 9.61 40.85 -1.71
C SER A 550 9.78 41.59 -3.05
N ASN A 551 8.99 42.64 -3.29
CA ASN A 551 9.11 43.48 -4.47
C ASN A 551 8.73 44.95 -4.13
N PRO A 552 9.70 45.74 -3.66
CA PRO A 552 9.46 47.10 -3.16
C PRO A 552 9.15 48.13 -4.25
N ASP A 553 9.30 47.77 -5.53
CA ASP A 553 9.10 48.68 -6.67
C ASP A 553 7.63 48.81 -7.10
N LEU A 554 6.73 47.99 -6.52
CA LEU A 554 5.30 48.04 -6.80
C LEU A 554 4.61 49.16 -6.01
N THR A 555 3.72 49.90 -6.66
CA THR A 555 2.89 50.88 -5.99
C THR A 555 1.89 50.21 -5.04
N MET A 556 1.41 50.93 -4.02
CA MET A 556 0.48 50.39 -3.02
C MET A 556 -0.78 49.78 -3.65
N ASP A 557 -1.29 50.38 -4.72
CA ASP A 557 -2.48 49.90 -5.43
C ASP A 557 -2.20 48.65 -6.29
N GLU A 558 -0.99 48.55 -6.86
CA GLU A 558 -0.55 47.35 -7.59
C GLU A 558 -0.32 46.17 -6.63
N VAL A 559 0.27 46.42 -5.46
CA VAL A 559 0.44 45.40 -4.41
C VAL A 559 -0.90 44.85 -3.94
N ARG A 560 -1.88 45.73 -3.71
CA ARG A 560 -3.24 45.34 -3.30
C ARG A 560 -3.95 44.52 -4.39
N LYS A 561 -3.86 44.93 -5.66
CA LYS A 561 -4.43 44.17 -6.79
C LYS A 561 -3.78 42.79 -6.99
N LYS A 562 -2.50 42.66 -6.66
CA LYS A 562 -1.74 41.40 -6.73
C LYS A 562 -2.01 40.51 -5.50
N ALA A 563 -2.54 41.06 -4.41
CA ALA A 563 -2.82 40.32 -3.20
C ALA A 563 -3.94 39.29 -3.42
N GLN A 564 -3.72 38.07 -2.94
CA GLN A 564 -4.64 36.95 -3.16
C GLN A 564 -4.90 36.16 -1.86
N PRO A 565 -5.31 36.82 -0.74
CA PRO A 565 -5.44 36.15 0.55
C PRO A 565 -6.58 35.13 0.57
N VAL A 566 -7.72 35.42 -0.07
CA VAL A 566 -8.85 34.47 -0.17
C VAL A 566 -8.42 33.18 -0.88
N LYS A 567 -7.69 33.28 -2.00
CA LYS A 567 -7.11 32.12 -2.69
C LYS A 567 -6.18 31.32 -1.79
N ASN A 568 -5.25 32.00 -1.11
CA ASN A 568 -4.25 31.32 -0.29
C ASN A 568 -4.88 30.67 0.95
N LEU A 569 -5.88 31.30 1.57
CA LEU A 569 -6.68 30.74 2.65
C LEU A 569 -7.47 29.51 2.18
N ALA A 570 -8.18 29.63 1.06
CA ALA A 570 -8.95 28.54 0.48
C ALA A 570 -8.05 27.35 0.08
N LYS A 571 -6.81 27.58 -0.37
CA LYS A 571 -5.84 26.50 -0.63
C LYS A 571 -5.31 25.81 0.63
N MET A 572 -5.55 26.35 1.83
CA MET A 572 -5.19 25.71 3.10
C MET A 572 -6.14 24.59 3.51
N PHE A 573 -7.39 24.60 3.03
CA PHE A 573 -8.38 23.59 3.38
C PHE A 573 -8.65 22.62 2.21
N PRO A 574 -8.95 21.34 2.49
CA PRO A 574 -9.10 20.32 1.45
C PRO A 574 -10.19 20.65 0.41
N VAL A 575 -11.39 20.99 0.89
CA VAL A 575 -12.57 21.22 0.05
C VAL A 575 -12.38 22.41 -0.89
N THR A 576 -11.95 23.53 -0.33
CA THR A 576 -11.80 24.78 -1.06
C THR A 576 -10.58 24.77 -1.98
N LYS A 577 -9.53 24.01 -1.66
CA LYS A 577 -8.40 23.76 -2.57
C LYS A 577 -8.84 23.02 -3.84
N SER A 578 -9.60 21.94 -3.69
CA SER A 578 -10.15 21.18 -4.82
C SER A 578 -11.12 22.04 -5.63
N ALA A 579 -12.03 22.76 -4.96
CA ALA A 579 -12.99 23.66 -5.61
C ALA A 579 -12.29 24.73 -6.48
N ILE A 580 -11.28 25.42 -5.94
CA ILE A 580 -10.48 26.39 -6.72
C ILE A 580 -9.83 25.74 -7.95
N THR A 581 -9.35 24.50 -7.81
CA THR A 581 -8.71 23.80 -8.92
C THR A 581 -9.70 23.47 -10.01
N TYR A 582 -10.89 22.96 -9.67
CA TYR A 582 -11.93 22.63 -10.65
C TYR A 582 -12.56 23.87 -11.28
N MET A 583 -12.83 24.92 -10.50
CA MET A 583 -13.35 26.18 -11.03
C MET A 583 -12.37 26.82 -12.02
N ALA A 584 -11.05 26.78 -11.74
CA ALA A 584 -10.03 27.30 -12.65
C ALA A 584 -9.82 26.47 -13.93
N ILE A 585 -10.42 25.28 -14.00
CA ILE A 585 -10.45 24.42 -15.19
C ILE A 585 -11.74 24.65 -15.99
N LEU A 586 -12.86 24.93 -15.30
CA LEU A 586 -14.17 25.07 -15.91
C LEU A 586 -14.48 26.51 -16.36
N ASP A 587 -13.80 27.51 -15.78
CA ASP A 587 -14.08 28.93 -15.99
C ASP A 587 -12.79 29.74 -16.14
N SER A 588 -12.64 30.38 -17.31
CA SER A 588 -11.45 31.16 -17.65
C SER A 588 -11.45 32.55 -17.01
N GLU A 589 -12.61 33.13 -16.68
CA GLU A 589 -12.72 34.39 -15.92
C GLU A 589 -12.31 34.15 -14.47
N PHE A 590 -12.81 33.09 -13.83
CA PHE A 590 -12.41 32.69 -12.48
C PHE A 590 -10.89 32.42 -12.40
N ALA A 591 -10.33 31.71 -13.39
CA ALA A 591 -8.89 31.42 -13.45
C ALA A 591 -8.02 32.69 -13.59
N LYS A 592 -8.56 33.73 -14.24
CA LYS A 592 -7.91 35.05 -14.37
C LYS A 592 -8.05 35.85 -13.08
N GLU A 593 -9.27 35.98 -12.54
CA GLU A 593 -9.60 36.77 -11.34
C GLU A 593 -8.79 36.33 -10.11
N TYR A 594 -8.76 35.02 -9.85
CA TYR A 594 -7.98 34.47 -8.74
C TYR A 594 -6.52 34.18 -9.12
N ASP A 595 -6.09 34.49 -10.33
CA ASP A 595 -4.77 34.12 -10.86
C ASP A 595 -4.36 32.68 -10.50
N VAL A 596 -5.14 31.73 -11.00
CA VAL A 596 -4.91 30.30 -10.76
C VAL A 596 -4.27 29.67 -11.99
N THR A 597 -3.02 29.26 -11.82
CA THR A 597 -2.27 28.52 -12.83
C THR A 597 -1.95 27.12 -12.32
N ILE A 598 -2.41 26.10 -13.04
CA ILE A 598 -2.14 24.70 -12.71
C ILE A 598 -0.72 24.36 -13.17
N GLN A 599 0.19 24.07 -12.24
CA GLN A 599 1.54 23.59 -12.56
C GLN A 599 1.52 22.18 -13.20
N LYS A 600 2.39 21.97 -14.19
CA LYS A 600 2.58 20.67 -14.85
C LYS A 600 3.07 19.59 -13.88
N GLU A 601 4.05 19.94 -13.04
CA GLU A 601 4.58 19.07 -12.00
C GLU A 601 3.95 19.37 -10.65
N THR A 602 3.84 18.35 -9.80
CA THR A 602 3.49 18.57 -8.40
C THR A 602 4.75 19.07 -7.70
N ARG A 603 4.93 20.38 -7.51
CA ARG A 603 5.87 20.87 -6.49
C ARG A 603 5.41 20.27 -5.15
N ARG A 604 6.16 19.30 -4.64
CA ARG A 604 5.97 18.73 -3.30
C ARG A 604 6.91 19.45 -2.35
#